data_AF-A0A351AS07-F1
#
_entry.id   AF-A0A351AS07-F1
#
_cell.length_a   1.000
_cell.length_b   1.000
_cell.length_c   1.000
_cell.angle_alpha   90.00
_cell.angle_beta   90.00
_cell.angle_gamma   90.00
#
_symmetry.space_group_name_H-M   'P 1'
#
loop_
_entity.id
_entity.type
_entity.pdbx_description
1 polymer ?
#
loop_
_entity_poly.entity_id
_entity_poly.type
_entity_poly.pdbx_seq_one_letter_code
_entity_poly.pdbx_strand_id
1 'polypeptide(L)' 'IFAWSGAFRKRGELDNLPELVNYADQLEAACFDTLNEGIVTKDLANLMEGVTPQVKNSADFIAAIRERLEKRLA' A
#
# COMPACT_ATOMS: atom_id res chain seq x y z
N ILE A 1 -7.48 -1.33 -1.34
CA ILE A 1 -6.49 -0.77 -0.37
C ILE A 1 -6.92 0.63 0.05
N PHE A 2 -6.84 1.63 -0.83
CA PHE A 2 -7.18 3.02 -0.50
C PHE A 2 -8.62 3.26 0.02
N ALA A 3 -9.61 2.50 -0.45
CA ALA A 3 -10.96 2.55 0.14
C ALA A 3 -10.98 2.13 1.62
N TRP A 4 -10.22 1.09 1.99
CA TRP A 4 -10.16 0.58 3.36
C TRP A 4 -9.29 1.45 4.27
N SER A 5 -8.10 1.88 3.82
CA SER A 5 -7.27 2.80 4.60
C SER A 5 -7.99 4.13 4.85
N GLY A 6 -8.71 4.66 3.85
CA GLY A 6 -9.57 5.85 4.05
C GLY A 6 -10.64 5.62 5.12
N ALA A 7 -11.32 4.48 5.10
CA ALA A 7 -12.31 4.13 6.11
C ALA A 7 -11.69 3.94 7.51
N PHE A 8 -10.54 3.27 7.61
CA PHE A 8 -9.80 3.09 8.87
C PHE A 8 -9.33 4.40 9.45
N ARG A 9 -8.70 5.25 8.64
CA ARG A 9 -8.29 6.60 9.03
C ARG A 9 -9.48 7.38 9.57
N LYS A 10 -10.59 7.42 8.83
CA LYS A 10 -11.75 8.20 9.25
C LYS A 10 -12.37 7.66 10.54
N ARG A 11 -12.44 6.33 10.69
CA ARG A 11 -12.93 5.71 11.92
C ARG A 11 -12.01 6.00 13.10
N GLY A 12 -10.69 5.92 12.88
CA GLY A 12 -9.67 6.23 13.88
C GLY A 12 -9.72 7.67 14.37
N GLU A 13 -9.92 8.63 13.46
CA GLU A 13 -10.16 10.04 13.83
C GLU A 13 -11.41 10.20 14.71
N LEU A 14 -12.53 9.60 14.31
CA LEU A 14 -13.81 9.77 15.00
C LEU A 14 -13.82 9.08 16.39
N ASP A 15 -13.03 8.02 16.57
CA ASP A 15 -12.93 7.26 17.82
C ASP A 15 -11.73 7.67 18.69
N ASN A 16 -10.91 8.63 18.25
CA ASN A 16 -9.62 8.99 18.89
C ASN A 16 -8.68 7.78 19.05
N LEU A 17 -8.55 6.97 17.99
CA LEU A 17 -7.65 5.81 17.93
C LEU A 17 -6.44 6.13 17.02
N PRO A 18 -5.37 6.78 17.55
CA PRO A 18 -4.22 7.20 16.75
C PRO A 18 -3.47 6.02 16.10
N GLU A 19 -3.48 4.84 16.72
CA GLU A 19 -2.87 3.64 16.15
C GLU A 19 -3.56 3.18 14.87
N LEU A 20 -4.90 3.33 14.79
CA LEU A 20 -5.66 2.98 13.59
C LEU A 20 -5.41 3.97 12.45
N VAL A 21 -5.27 5.27 12.79
CA VAL A 21 -4.87 6.31 11.85
C VAL A 21 -3.47 6.00 11.30
N ASN A 22 -2.50 5.72 12.18
CA ASN A 22 -1.14 5.37 11.78
C ASN A 22 -1.12 4.11 10.89
N TYR A 23 -1.86 3.06 11.25
CA TYR A 23 -1.94 1.85 10.42
C TYR A 23 -2.46 2.14 9.01
N ALA A 24 -3.50 2.99 8.88
CA ALA A 24 -4.03 3.39 7.59
C ALA A 24 -3.00 4.14 6.74
N ASP A 25 -2.26 5.07 7.36
CA ASP A 25 -1.21 5.84 6.68
C ASP A 25 -0.05 4.94 6.24
N GLN A 26 0.39 4.01 7.09
CA GLN A 26 1.44 3.05 6.73
C GLN A 26 1.00 2.09 5.63
N LEU A 27 -0.27 1.67 5.59
CA LEU A 27 -0.80 0.80 4.53
C LEU A 27 -0.78 1.51 3.16
N GLU A 28 -1.15 2.79 3.10
CA GLU A 28 -1.06 3.57 1.86
C GLU A 28 0.41 3.78 1.46
N ALA A 29 1.28 4.11 2.40
CA ALA A 29 2.70 4.30 2.14
C ALA A 29 3.39 3.00 1.66
N ALA A 30 3.05 1.85 2.23
CA ALA A 30 3.54 0.54 1.77
C ALA A 30 3.09 0.23 0.34
N CYS A 31 1.87 0.64 -0.05
CA CYS A 31 1.38 0.53 -1.42
C CYS A 31 2.22 1.40 -2.38
N PHE A 32 2.51 2.65 -1.99
CA PHE A 32 3.35 3.53 -2.80
C PHE A 32 4.78 3.01 -2.94
N ASP A 33 5.41 2.53 -1.86
CA ASP A 33 6.74 1.92 -1.93
C ASP A 33 6.77 0.75 -2.90
N THR A 34 5.75 -0.11 -2.86
CA THR A 34 5.62 -1.26 -3.77
C THR A 34 5.63 -0.81 -5.24
N LEU A 35 4.83 0.23 -5.56
CA LEU A 35 4.77 0.80 -6.91
C LEU A 35 6.09 1.47 -7.30
N ASN A 36 6.71 2.23 -6.40
CA ASN A 36 7.97 2.94 -6.64
C ASN A 36 9.15 1.99 -6.90
N GLU A 37 9.10 0.77 -6.35
CA GLU A 37 10.07 -0.30 -6.65
C GLU A 37 9.77 -1.05 -7.97
N GLY A 38 8.77 -0.59 -8.71
CA GLY A 38 8.36 -1.18 -9.99
C GLY A 38 7.47 -2.42 -9.85
N ILE A 39 7.08 -2.82 -8.64
CA ILE A 39 6.19 -3.96 -8.45
C ILE A 39 4.76 -3.50 -8.71
N VAL A 40 4.14 -4.04 -9.76
CA VAL A 40 2.85 -3.56 -10.26
C VAL A 40 1.98 -4.71 -10.76
N THR A 41 0.68 -4.46 -10.91
CA THR A 41 -0.21 -5.34 -11.66
C THR A 41 -0.18 -5.00 -13.16
N LYS A 42 -0.64 -5.94 -14.00
CA LYS A 42 -0.51 -5.88 -15.46
C LYS A 42 -1.11 -4.60 -16.09
N ASP A 43 -2.20 -4.10 -15.52
CA ASP A 43 -2.92 -2.90 -15.97
C ASP A 43 -2.11 -1.62 -15.86
N LEU A 44 -1.14 -1.54 -14.93
CA LEU A 44 -0.31 -0.36 -14.73
C LEU A 44 1.08 -0.46 -15.37
N ALA A 45 1.48 -1.64 -15.83
CA ALA A 45 2.85 -1.90 -16.27
C ALA A 45 3.34 -0.96 -17.38
N ASN A 46 2.49 -0.65 -18.36
CA ASN A 46 2.83 0.22 -19.49
C ASN A 46 2.77 1.72 -19.15
N LEU A 47 2.34 2.08 -17.94
CA LEU A 47 2.26 3.46 -17.47
C LEU A 47 3.46 3.86 -16.60
N MET A 48 4.35 2.91 -16.31
CA MET A 48 5.51 3.16 -15.45
C MET A 48 6.61 3.89 -16.22
N GLU A 49 7.18 4.91 -15.57
CA GLU A 49 8.33 5.66 -16.05
C GLU A 49 9.43 5.65 -14.99
N GLY A 50 10.70 5.60 -15.42
CA GLY A 50 11.85 5.65 -14.52
C GLY A 50 12.18 4.37 -13.74
N VAL A 51 11.37 3.32 -13.85
CA VAL A 51 11.61 2.00 -13.24
C VAL A 51 11.11 0.87 -14.14
N THR A 52 11.81 -0.26 -14.14
CA THR A 52 11.40 -1.45 -14.91
C THR A 52 10.22 -2.15 -14.20
N PRO A 53 9.07 -2.35 -14.88
CA PRO A 53 7.93 -3.03 -14.28
C PRO A 53 8.20 -4.51 -13.95
N GLN A 54 7.94 -4.88 -12.70
CA GLN A 54 7.90 -6.25 -12.21
C GLN A 54 6.44 -6.66 -12.07
N VAL A 55 5.86 -7.20 -13.14
CA VAL A 55 4.43 -7.53 -13.19
C VAL A 55 4.11 -8.71 -12.27
N LYS A 56 3.14 -8.51 -11.38
CA LYS A 56 2.62 -9.50 -10.44
C LYS A 56 1.12 -9.72 -10.65
N ASN A 57 0.64 -10.89 -10.24
CA ASN A 57 -0.80 -11.11 -10.07
C ASN A 57 -1.29 -10.41 -8.79
N SER A 58 -2.61 -10.39 -8.57
CA SER A 58 -3.21 -9.68 -7.43
C SER A 58 -2.72 -10.19 -6.06
N ALA A 59 -2.54 -11.50 -5.90
CA ALA A 59 -2.12 -12.09 -4.64
C ALA A 59 -0.66 -11.71 -4.30
N ASP A 60 0.23 -11.82 -5.29
CA ASP A 60 1.64 -11.47 -5.13
C ASP A 60 1.83 -9.97 -4.93
N PHE A 61 1.02 -9.13 -5.57
CA PHE A 61 1.04 -7.69 -5.35
C PHE A 61 0.61 -7.35 -3.91
N ILE A 62 -0.46 -7.97 -3.40
CA ILE A 62 -0.89 -7.79 -2.00
C ILE A 62 0.18 -8.30 -1.02
N ALA A 63 0.85 -9.44 -1.32
CA ALA A 63 1.93 -9.97 -0.49
C ALA A 63 3.14 -9.03 -0.44
N ALA A 64 3.51 -8.41 -1.56
CA ALA A 64 4.58 -7.42 -1.61
C ALA A 64 4.25 -6.17 -0.78
N ILE A 65 2.99 -5.70 -0.81
CA ILE A 65 2.54 -4.59 0.03
C ILE A 65 2.62 -4.98 1.51
N ARG A 66 2.20 -6.20 1.86
CA ARG A 66 2.27 -6.71 3.24
C ARG A 66 3.70 -6.71 3.78
N GLU A 67 4.68 -7.18 3.00
CA GLU A 67 6.09 -7.19 3.42
C GLU A 67 6.59 -5.78 3.80
N ARG A 68 6.21 -4.77 3.01
CA ARG A 68 6.58 -3.37 3.28
C ARG A 68 5.82 -2.80 4.48
N LEU A 69 4.54 -3.14 4.62
CA LEU A 69 3.75 -2.74 5.78
C LEU A 69 4.34 -3.30 7.08
N GLU A 70 4.72 -4.57 7.12
CA GLU A 70 5.35 -5.19 8.29
C GLU A 70 6.67 -4.51 8.65
N LYS A 71 7.49 -4.11 7.66
CA LYS A 71 8.71 -3.32 7.90
C LYS A 71 8.44 -1.91 8.42
N ARG A 72 7.33 -1.28 8.01
CA ARG A 72 6.93 0.07 8.45
C ARG A 72 6.33 0.11 9.85
N LEU A 73 5.79 -1.01 10.32
CA LEU A 73 5.17 -1.14 11.64
C LEU A 73 6.09 -1.71 12.71
N ALA A 74 7.25 -2.26 12.32
CA ALA A 74 8.30 -2.73 13.23
C ALA A 74 9.08 -1.56 13.85
#